data_AF-A0A7S4MAP3-F1
#
_entry.id   AF-A0A7S4MAP3-F1
#
_cell.length_a   1.000
_cell.length_b   1.000
_cell.length_c   1.000
_cell.angle_alpha   90.00
_cell.angle_beta   90.00
_cell.angle_gamma   90.00
#
_symmetry.space_group_name_H-M   'P 1'
#
loop_
_entity.id
_entity.type
_entity.pdbx_description
1 polymer ?
#
loop_
_entity_poly.entity_id
_entity_poly.type
_entity_poly.pdbx_seq_one_letter_code
_entity_poly.pdbx_strand_id
1 'polypeptide(L)'
;ADQVICASSRTFCIDLEGELWGWGANNNGELGIPACPYVLEPTHIPGIGGGIIDVAAGSLHTIVKNDHGMIWVFGLNSHGALGLGNTIQHPQPSLLGAE
;
A
#
# COMPACT_ATOMS: atom_id res chain seq x y z
N ALA A 1 16.03 -6.08 -0.33
CA ALA A 1 14.97 -5.70 -1.27
C ALA A 1 14.93 -6.76 -2.34
N ASP A 2 13.94 -7.64 -2.30
CA ASP A 2 13.76 -8.63 -3.38
C ASP A 2 12.99 -8.01 -4.56
N GLN A 3 12.23 -6.93 -4.30
CA GLN A 3 11.50 -6.18 -5.32
C GLN A 3 11.40 -4.69 -4.97
N VAL A 4 11.51 -3.82 -5.99
CA VAL A 4 11.28 -2.37 -5.91
C VAL A 4 10.17 -1.99 -6.89
N ILE A 5 9.20 -1.22 -6.40
CA ILE A 5 8.06 -0.74 -7.18
C ILE A 5 8.04 0.79 -7.11
N CYS A 6 8.03 1.46 -8.27
CA CYS A 6 7.95 2.93 -8.35
C CYS A 6 6.59 3.36 -8.91
N ALA A 7 5.97 4.35 -8.27
CA ALA A 7 4.80 5.06 -8.74
C ALA A 7 5.06 6.57 -8.76
N SER A 8 4.14 7.36 -9.33
CA SER A 8 4.29 8.80 -9.66
C SER A 8 5.27 9.62 -8.81
N SER A 9 5.14 9.58 -7.49
CA SER A 9 6.04 10.23 -6.54
C SER A 9 6.29 9.39 -5.28
N ARG A 10 6.20 8.06 -5.42
CA ARG A 10 6.23 7.09 -4.33
C ARG A 10 7.03 5.88 -4.74
N THR A 11 7.72 5.29 -3.78
CA THR A 11 8.47 4.06 -3.98
C THR A 11 8.10 3.07 -2.90
N PHE A 12 7.99 1.81 -3.28
CA PHE A 12 7.80 0.67 -2.39
C PHE A 12 8.92 -0.33 -2.57
N CYS A 13 9.20 -1.07 -1.51
CA CYS A 13 10.19 -2.13 -1.49
C CYS A 13 9.66 -3.29 -0.64
N ILE A 14 9.86 -4.51 -1.12
CA ILE A 14 9.67 -5.72 -0.32
C ILE A 14 11.04 -6.17 0.16
N ASP A 15 11.23 -6.34 1.47
CA ASP A 15 12.49 -6.85 2.03
C ASP A 15 12.60 -8.37 1.95
N LEU A 16 13.65 -8.95 2.54
CA LEU A 16 13.91 -10.39 2.44
C LEU A 16 12.99 -11.20 3.37
N GLU A 17 12.40 -10.55 4.34
CA GLU A 17 11.43 -11.08 5.29
C GLU A 17 10.00 -11.04 4.74
N GLY A 18 9.79 -10.42 3.56
CA GLY A 18 8.48 -10.25 2.95
C GLY A 18 7.68 -9.13 3.62
N GLU A 19 8.34 -8.12 4.18
CA GLU A 19 7.71 -6.93 4.74
C GLU A 19 7.70 -5.78 3.73
N LEU A 20 6.67 -4.93 3.82
CA LEU A 20 6.50 -3.81 2.92
C LEU A 20 7.04 -2.50 3.50
N TRP A 21 7.89 -1.85 2.72
CA TRP A 21 8.45 -0.53 2.99
C TRP A 21 7.99 0.47 1.94
N GLY A 22 7.72 1.71 2.36
CA GLY A 22 7.29 2.78 1.46
C GLY A 22 7.88 4.15 1.82
N TRP A 23 8.09 4.99 0.81
CA TRP A 23 8.50 6.38 0.95
C TRP A 23 8.02 7.24 -0.24
N GLY A 24 8.04 8.55 -0.07
CA GLY A 24 7.56 9.54 -1.06
C GLY A 24 6.27 10.23 -0.63
N ALA A 25 5.46 10.66 -1.61
CA ALA A 25 4.20 11.37 -1.37
C ALA A 25 3.16 10.49 -0.63
N ASN A 26 2.32 11.09 0.21
CA ASN A 26 1.28 10.37 0.95
C ASN A 26 0.06 11.26 1.26
N ASN A 27 -0.24 12.23 0.39
CA ASN A 27 -1.24 13.26 0.67
C ASN A 27 -2.67 12.71 0.81
N ASN A 28 -2.94 11.54 0.23
CA ASN A 28 -4.22 10.84 0.27
C ASN A 28 -4.10 9.49 0.99
N GLY A 29 -3.02 9.29 1.75
CA GLY A 29 -2.77 8.03 2.47
C GLY A 29 -2.37 6.87 1.56
N GLU A 30 -1.88 7.17 0.35
CA GLU A 30 -1.53 6.17 -0.65
C GLU A 30 -0.23 5.37 -0.37
N LEU A 31 0.49 5.67 0.73
CA LEU A 31 1.51 4.82 1.35
C LEU A 31 0.97 3.94 2.49
N GLY A 32 -0.28 4.13 2.93
CA GLY A 32 -0.84 3.36 4.05
C GLY A 32 -0.31 3.76 5.43
N ILE A 33 0.39 4.90 5.52
CA ILE A 33 0.91 5.46 6.78
C ILE A 33 0.01 6.64 7.19
N PRO A 34 -0.66 6.60 8.36
CA PRO A 34 -1.59 7.64 8.75
C PRO A 34 -0.88 8.95 9.12
N ALA A 35 -1.56 10.08 8.93
CA ALA A 35 -1.16 11.40 9.43
C ALA A 35 0.21 11.93 8.97
N CYS A 36 0.76 11.42 7.86
CA CYS A 36 2.02 11.91 7.29
C CYS A 36 1.80 12.28 5.82
N PRO A 37 1.92 13.56 5.39
CA PRO A 37 1.67 13.95 4.00
C PRO A 37 2.73 13.44 3.01
N TYR A 38 3.91 13.06 3.53
CA TYR A 38 4.99 12.42 2.80
C TYR A 38 5.92 11.73 3.79
N VAL A 39 6.74 10.81 3.27
CA VAL A 39 7.71 10.03 4.02
C VAL A 39 9.05 10.14 3.31
N LEU A 40 10.09 10.60 4.00
CA LEU A 40 11.38 10.92 3.37
C LEU A 40 12.34 9.74 3.31
N GLU A 41 12.14 8.74 4.16
CA GLU A 41 13.01 7.59 4.32
C GLU A 41 12.19 6.30 4.25
N PRO A 42 12.75 5.18 3.77
CA PRO A 42 12.04 3.91 3.77
C PRO A 42 11.43 3.61 5.13
N THR A 43 10.10 3.58 5.19
CA THR A 43 9.34 3.35 6.43
C THR A 43 8.48 2.11 6.27
N HIS A 44 8.47 1.27 7.29
CA HIS A 44 7.63 0.08 7.35
C HIS A 44 6.15 0.47 7.28
N ILE A 45 5.39 -0.19 6.41
CA ILE A 45 3.95 0.06 6.26
C ILE A 45 3.19 -0.87 7.22
N PRO A 46 2.50 -0.32 8.23
CA PRO A 46 1.87 -1.12 9.27
C PRO A 46 0.56 -1.76 8.79
N GLY A 47 0.14 -2.85 9.43
CA GLY A 47 -1.22 -3.40 9.26
C GLY A 47 -1.40 -4.30 8.03
N ILE A 48 -0.31 -4.71 7.39
CA ILE A 48 -0.31 -5.72 6.34
C ILE A 48 0.24 -7.02 6.95
N GLY A 49 -0.36 -8.17 6.64
CA GLY A 49 0.21 -9.45 7.02
C GLY A 49 1.44 -9.71 6.16
N GLY A 50 2.57 -10.08 6.77
CA GLY A 50 3.83 -10.33 6.07
C GLY A 50 3.75 -11.43 5.00
N GLY A 51 4.91 -11.72 4.39
CA GLY A 51 4.98 -12.60 3.21
C GLY A 51 4.48 -11.90 1.95
N ILE A 52 4.72 -10.59 1.85
CA ILE A 52 4.32 -9.80 0.67
C ILE A 52 5.09 -10.31 -0.54
N ILE A 53 4.35 -10.58 -1.62
CA ILE A 53 4.92 -11.08 -2.88
C ILE A 53 4.63 -10.16 -4.06
N ASP A 54 3.68 -9.23 -3.92
CA ASP A 54 3.37 -8.30 -4.99
C ASP A 54 2.75 -6.99 -4.48
N VAL A 55 3.04 -5.91 -5.20
CA VAL A 55 2.54 -4.56 -4.93
C VAL A 55 2.21 -3.88 -6.26
N ALA A 56 0.95 -3.49 -6.41
CA ALA A 56 0.50 -2.67 -7.51
C ALA A 56 0.13 -1.26 -7.01
N ALA A 57 0.80 -0.24 -7.53
CA ALA A 57 0.56 1.15 -7.14
C ALA A 57 -0.02 1.93 -8.32
N GLY A 58 -1.28 2.36 -8.19
CA GLY A 58 -1.90 3.34 -9.07
C GLY A 58 -1.44 4.76 -8.74
N SER A 59 -2.02 5.78 -9.38
CA SER A 59 -1.64 7.18 -9.16
C SER A 59 -1.87 7.64 -7.71
N LEU A 60 -2.93 7.14 -7.06
CA LEU A 60 -3.44 7.61 -5.76
C LEU A 60 -3.91 6.49 -4.83
N HIS A 61 -3.72 5.22 -5.21
CA HIS A 61 -4.07 4.05 -4.41
C HIS A 61 -3.01 2.96 -4.59
N THR A 62 -3.00 2.00 -3.68
CA THR A 62 -2.05 0.89 -3.66
C THR A 62 -2.78 -0.38 -3.27
N ILE A 63 -2.38 -1.48 -3.90
CA ILE A 63 -2.87 -2.83 -3.68
C ILE A 63 -1.66 -3.70 -3.35
N VAL A 64 -1.79 -4.54 -2.34
CA VAL A 64 -0.72 -5.40 -1.84
C VAL A 64 -1.26 -6.82 -1.70
N LYS A 65 -0.49 -7.81 -2.16
CA LYS A 65 -0.83 -9.24 -2.06
C LYS A 65 0.28 -9.99 -1.33
N ASN A 66 -0.11 -10.88 -0.43
CA ASN A 66 0.82 -11.81 0.21
C ASN A 66 0.74 -13.23 -0.37
N ASP A 67 1.69 -14.07 0.03
CA ASP A 67 1.82 -15.49 -0.32
C ASP A 67 0.63 -16.36 0.10
N HIS A 68 -0.18 -15.91 1.07
CA HIS A 68 -1.43 -16.54 1.49
C HIS A 68 -2.65 -16.12 0.65
N GLY A 69 -2.46 -15.29 -0.39
CA GLY A 69 -3.54 -14.81 -1.25
C GLY A 69 -4.37 -13.67 -0.64
N MET A 70 -4.00 -13.15 0.54
CA MET A 70 -4.67 -12.00 1.15
C MET A 70 -4.30 -10.71 0.41
N ILE A 71 -5.30 -9.84 0.22
CA ILE A 71 -5.18 -8.60 -0.52
C ILE A 71 -5.52 -7.42 0.39
N TRP A 72 -4.62 -6.44 0.46
CA TRP A 72 -4.85 -5.17 1.16
C TRP A 72 -4.90 -4.02 0.17
N VAL A 73 -5.72 -3.03 0.49
CA VAL A 73 -5.91 -1.81 -0.30
C VAL A 73 -5.82 -0.57 0.58
N PHE A 74 -5.22 0.50 0.07
CA PHE A 74 -5.13 1.79 0.75
C PHE A 74 -4.93 2.96 -0.22
N GLY A 75 -5.20 4.16 0.25
CA GLY A 75 -5.15 5.42 -0.48
C GLY A 75 -6.51 6.03 -0.80
N LEU A 76 -6.53 6.87 -1.82
CA LEU A 76 -7.71 7.59 -2.28
C LEU A 76 -8.73 6.65 -2.91
N ASN A 77 -10.00 6.85 -2.57
CA ASN A 77 -11.10 6.00 -3.04
C ASN A 77 -12.30 6.77 -3.62
N SER A 78 -12.09 8.00 -4.11
CA SER A 78 -13.17 8.84 -4.64
C SER A 78 -13.97 8.21 -5.79
N HIS A 79 -13.39 7.22 -6.48
CA HIS A 79 -14.00 6.50 -7.59
C HIS A 79 -14.22 5.00 -7.31
N GLY A 80 -14.10 4.56 -6.05
CA GLY A 80 -14.25 3.14 -5.70
C GLY A 80 -13.06 2.26 -6.08
N ALA A 81 -11.88 2.84 -6.33
CA ALA A 81 -10.67 2.13 -6.75
C ALA A 81 -10.17 1.09 -5.73
N LEU A 82 -10.57 1.18 -4.46
CA LEU A 82 -10.21 0.20 -3.43
C LEU A 82 -11.08 -1.08 -3.47
N GLY A 83 -12.19 -1.08 -4.21
CA GLY A 83 -13.04 -2.27 -4.33
C GLY A 83 -13.88 -2.63 -3.09
N LEU A 84 -13.91 -1.76 -2.07
CA LEU A 84 -14.61 -2.01 -0.78
C LEU A 84 -16.14 -1.76 -0.83
N GLY A 85 -16.73 -1.66 -2.03
CA GLY A 85 -18.17 -1.40 -2.20
C GLY A 85 -18.62 0.01 -1.77
N ASN A 86 -17.69 0.94 -1.57
CA ASN A 86 -17.94 2.32 -1.17
C ASN A 86 -16.85 3.26 -1.71
N THR A 87 -17.01 4.56 -1.51
CA THR A 87 -16.05 5.61 -1.94
C THR A 87 -15.30 6.27 -0.78
N ILE A 88 -15.19 5.57 0.36
CA ILE A 88 -14.47 6.04 1.55
C ILE A 88 -13.00 5.75 1.34
N GLN A 89 -12.15 6.75 1.54
CA GLN A 89 -10.69 6.61 1.46
C GLN A 89 -10.13 5.89 2.69
N HIS A 90 -9.06 5.12 2.49
CA HIS A 90 -8.42 4.34 3.55
C HIS A 90 -6.94 4.72 3.63
N PRO A 91 -6.55 5.65 4.52
CA PRO A 91 -5.15 6.08 4.64
C PRO A 91 -4.23 5.05 5.30
N GLN A 92 -4.79 3.90 5.68
CA GLN A 92 -4.10 2.74 6.24
C GLN A 92 -4.57 1.48 5.50
N PRO A 93 -3.74 0.42 5.41
CA PRO A 93 -4.12 -0.83 4.79
C PRO A 93 -5.43 -1.38 5.35
N SER A 94 -6.33 -1.73 4.44
CA SER A 94 -7.59 -2.38 4.74
C SER A 94 -7.66 -3.68 3.97
N LEU A 95 -8.03 -4.77 4.66
CA LEU A 95 -8.17 -6.07 4.03
C LEU A 95 -9.35 -6.03 3.05
N LEU A 96 -9.08 -6.28 1.78
CA LEU A 96 -10.10 -6.46 0.75
C LEU A 96 -10.69 -7.86 0.81
N GLY A 97 -9.84 -8.87 1.00
CA GLY A 97 -10.23 -10.28 1.04
C GLY A 97 -9.06 -11.21 0.73
N ALA A 98 -9.38 -12.46 0.41
CA ALA A 98 -8.42 -13.45 -0.08
C ALA A 98 -8.87 -13.94 -1.47
N GLU A 99 -7.90 -14.17 -2.35
CA GLU A 99 -8.08 -14.85 -3.65
C GLU A 99 -7.96 -16.36 -3.51
#